data_AF-A0A7R8NN24-F1
#
_entry.id   AF-A0A7R8NN24-F1
#
_cell.length_a   1.000
_cell.length_b   1.000
_cell.length_c   1.000
_cell.angle_alpha   90.00
_cell.angle_beta   90.00
_cell.angle_gamma   90.00
#
_symmetry.space_group_name_H-M   'P 1'
#
loop_
_entity.id
_entity.type
_entity.pdbx_description
1 polymer ?
#
loop_
_entity_poly.entity_id
_entity_poly.type
_entity_poly.pdbx_seq_one_letter_code
_entity_poly.pdbx_strand_id
1 'polypeptide(L)'
;MGVAGEREAPDGTVVGVGNSVSGGAFHAPVVQAGTLNGGMHTYYGQQPPSGLPPVADWPRLDAADPIASGVRRTRRIGDEPPLPPYVARDGDGVLKERVRTAARSGGLVLVTGEPLSGKSRTAWAAMLTNLPGTTRFLAPAAGTNLRGLPAVLRGRGEDRCVIWLDELEGCLGDHGLTPALLAELVRLRVPVIATMSDEAYDAHRFGGQARARVLVGVDPVELSRAWTKDEQGRLREAIEDLRLGDVYYWSGGTDTAAFLAVGPELWDEWWRARRPNAHPHGHLLVRVAMDLARCGTDDTAVPSSLLRELCALYEQEAAQAAGESFEDALAWASKVRHGVTGLLVPGAEPDSWRCFASLHRDAVSRPDAPPVPLNLWLHALEAVRGDPDLRELVVDCAQSELERVADGRPEVGLVLGRLYEATGQAQYAEDWFRHSADAGGVEAAGIVGRALADRGQVVPAITYLERAAEAGDADARTDLALLLADRAVYWLDRLGESGDEGAQGAADMLRALVKTPPDTVEE
;
A
#
# COMPACT_ATOMS: atom_id res chain seq x y z
N MET A 1 37.30 -41.52 35.44
CA MET A 1 36.74 -42.77 36.00
C MET A 1 35.31 -42.89 35.51
N GLY A 2 35.00 -43.97 34.80
CA GLY A 2 33.69 -44.21 34.18
C GLY A 2 33.85 -45.03 32.90
N VAL A 3 34.21 -46.31 33.05
CA VAL A 3 34.29 -47.29 31.95
C VAL A 3 32.88 -47.76 31.66
N ALA A 4 32.35 -47.47 30.47
CA ALA A 4 31.12 -48.09 29.96
C ALA A 4 31.53 -49.29 29.11
N GLY A 5 31.12 -50.48 29.56
CA GLY A 5 31.55 -51.76 29.01
C GLY A 5 31.01 -52.05 27.61
N GLU A 6 31.87 -52.64 26.80
CA GLU A 6 31.53 -53.29 25.54
C GLU A 6 30.59 -54.48 25.80
N ARG A 7 29.48 -54.55 25.07
CA ARG A 7 28.62 -55.73 24.99
C ARG A 7 28.94 -56.46 23.69
N GLU A 8 29.56 -57.63 23.81
CA GLU A 8 29.76 -58.58 22.70
C GLU A 8 28.49 -59.36 22.37
N ALA A 9 28.26 -59.61 21.08
CA ALA A 9 27.28 -60.57 20.55
C ALA A 9 27.97 -61.91 20.25
N PRO A 10 27.23 -63.04 20.19
CA PRO A 10 27.81 -64.40 20.29
C PRO A 10 28.68 -64.89 19.12
N ASP A 11 28.81 -64.14 18.02
CA ASP A 11 29.51 -64.59 16.78
C ASP A 11 30.71 -63.70 16.37
N GLY A 12 31.29 -62.93 17.29
CA GLY A 12 32.65 -62.39 17.14
C GLY A 12 32.90 -61.41 15.97
N THR A 13 31.87 -60.82 15.37
CA THR A 13 32.04 -59.78 14.33
C THR A 13 31.51 -58.44 14.82
N VAL A 14 32.43 -57.56 15.22
CA VAL A 14 32.14 -56.13 15.43
C VAL A 14 32.16 -55.45 14.06
N VAL A 15 30.99 -55.32 13.42
CA VAL A 15 30.82 -54.33 12.34
C VAL A 15 30.16 -53.11 12.95
N GLY A 16 30.99 -52.26 13.57
CA GLY A 16 30.56 -50.94 13.99
C GLY A 16 30.16 -50.14 12.76
N VAL A 17 28.87 -49.91 12.56
CA VAL A 17 28.43 -48.90 11.60
C VAL A 17 28.76 -47.55 12.24
N GLY A 18 29.74 -46.85 11.68
CA GLY A 18 30.21 -45.58 12.19
C GLY A 18 30.71 -44.70 11.06
N ASN A 19 30.34 -43.42 11.09
CA ASN A 19 30.89 -42.42 10.18
C ASN A 19 32.10 -41.78 10.86
N SER A 20 33.30 -42.00 10.31
CA SER A 20 34.50 -41.25 10.68
C SER A 20 34.63 -40.04 9.76
N VAL A 21 34.35 -38.85 10.26
CA VAL A 21 34.59 -37.60 9.53
C VAL A 21 35.62 -36.77 10.27
N SER A 22 36.66 -36.35 9.54
CA SER A 22 37.67 -35.41 10.04
C SER A 22 37.91 -34.31 9.01
N GLY A 23 38.09 -33.07 9.46
CA GLY A 23 38.44 -31.94 8.59
C GLY A 23 37.29 -31.03 8.10
N GLY A 24 36.12 -31.01 8.74
CA GLY A 24 35.02 -30.10 8.35
C GLY A 24 33.94 -29.93 9.44
N ALA A 25 33.04 -28.95 9.24
CA ALA A 25 31.88 -28.68 10.11
C ALA A 25 30.57 -29.01 9.37
N PHE A 26 29.63 -29.68 10.05
CA PHE A 26 28.32 -30.01 9.49
C PHE A 26 27.25 -29.03 9.99
N HIS A 27 26.36 -28.62 9.10
CA HIS A 27 25.25 -27.70 9.41
C HIS A 27 23.88 -28.41 9.49
N ALA A 28 23.85 -29.75 9.40
CA ALA A 28 22.65 -30.58 9.48
C ALA A 28 22.94 -31.94 10.15
N PRO A 29 21.92 -32.69 10.63
CA PRO A 29 22.11 -33.99 11.28
C PRO A 29 22.77 -35.01 10.35
N VAL A 30 23.81 -35.68 10.82
CA VAL A 30 24.45 -36.77 10.08
C VAL A 30 23.60 -38.02 10.24
N VAL A 31 22.96 -38.47 9.15
CA VAL A 31 22.19 -39.72 9.13
C VAL A 31 23.16 -40.89 8.95
N GLN A 32 23.12 -41.83 9.89
CA GLN A 32 23.91 -43.06 9.82
C GLN A 32 23.25 -44.03 8.84
N ALA A 33 23.74 -44.07 7.60
CA ALA A 33 23.28 -45.02 6.58
C ALA A 33 24.30 -46.15 6.41
N GLY A 34 23.86 -47.41 6.49
CA GLY A 34 24.74 -48.58 6.37
C GLY A 34 25.36 -48.74 4.98
N THR A 35 24.53 -48.74 3.92
CA THR A 35 25.01 -48.88 2.53
C THR A 35 24.24 -47.91 1.63
N LEU A 36 24.93 -46.97 1.01
CA LEU A 36 24.37 -46.04 0.03
C LEU A 36 24.63 -46.59 -1.38
N ASN A 37 23.61 -47.16 -2.03
CA ASN A 37 23.71 -47.61 -3.41
C ASN A 37 23.23 -46.49 -4.35
N GLY A 38 24.18 -45.64 -4.79
CA GLY A 38 23.95 -44.53 -5.71
C GLY A 38 25.17 -43.61 -5.78
N GLY A 39 25.37 -42.91 -6.90
CA GLY A 39 26.51 -42.00 -7.07
C GLY A 39 26.46 -40.83 -6.09
N MET A 40 27.47 -40.71 -5.23
CA MET A 40 27.63 -39.57 -4.32
C MET A 40 28.38 -38.45 -5.03
N HIS A 41 27.70 -37.34 -5.32
CA HIS A 41 28.31 -36.14 -5.87
C HIS A 41 28.61 -35.14 -4.75
N THR A 42 29.89 -35.00 -4.40
CA THR A 42 30.36 -33.98 -3.45
C THR A 42 30.65 -32.69 -4.21
N TYR A 43 29.82 -31.68 -4.01
CA TYR A 43 30.10 -30.33 -4.52
C TYR A 43 31.12 -29.65 -3.59
N TYR A 44 32.39 -29.60 -4.00
CA TYR A 44 33.35 -28.68 -3.42
C TYR A 44 33.01 -27.27 -3.88
N GLY A 45 32.05 -26.62 -3.22
CA GLY A 45 31.96 -25.17 -3.27
C GLY A 45 33.28 -24.62 -2.74
N GLN A 46 33.92 -23.69 -3.47
CA GLN A 46 35.02 -22.90 -2.92
C GLN A 46 34.61 -22.43 -1.52
N GLN A 47 35.40 -22.76 -0.50
CA GLN A 47 35.25 -22.11 0.79
C GLN A 47 35.32 -20.60 0.53
N PRO A 48 34.33 -19.80 0.99
CA PRO A 48 34.50 -18.36 0.97
C PRO A 48 35.81 -18.05 1.72
N PRO A 49 36.63 -17.10 1.24
CA PRO A 49 37.89 -16.77 1.89
C PRO A 49 37.64 -16.54 3.37
N SER A 50 38.38 -17.26 4.22
CA SER A 50 38.20 -17.33 5.67
C SER A 50 38.61 -16.04 6.42
N GLY A 51 38.71 -14.91 5.71
CA GLY A 51 39.13 -13.62 6.24
C GLY A 51 38.43 -12.45 5.54
N LEU A 52 38.33 -11.33 6.26
CA LEU A 52 37.83 -10.08 5.71
C LEU A 52 38.71 -9.63 4.53
N PRO A 53 38.12 -9.11 3.43
CA PRO A 53 38.88 -8.66 2.27
C PRO A 53 39.80 -7.49 2.64
N PRO A 54 40.94 -7.31 1.94
CA PRO A 54 41.82 -6.16 2.15
C PRO A 54 41.09 -4.85 1.83
N VAL A 55 41.52 -3.74 2.45
CA VAL A 55 40.86 -2.43 2.32
C VAL A 55 40.76 -1.92 0.88
N ALA A 56 41.72 -2.29 0.02
CA ALA A 56 41.71 -1.91 -1.39
C ALA A 56 40.46 -2.42 -2.15
N ASP A 57 39.92 -3.56 -1.71
CA ASP A 57 38.74 -4.21 -2.29
C ASP A 57 37.43 -3.66 -1.71
N TRP A 58 37.50 -2.85 -0.66
CA TRP A 58 36.31 -2.25 -0.07
C TRP A 58 35.78 -1.16 -1.00
N PRO A 59 34.46 -1.09 -1.23
CA PRO A 59 33.88 -0.03 -2.05
C PRO A 59 34.17 1.36 -1.48
N ARG A 60 34.31 2.35 -2.37
CA ARG A 60 34.33 3.76 -2.00
C ARG A 60 32.92 4.22 -1.68
N LEU A 61 32.78 5.09 -0.70
CA LEU A 61 31.49 5.60 -0.25
C LEU A 61 30.70 6.31 -1.36
N ASP A 62 31.37 7.03 -2.27
CA ASP A 62 30.74 7.69 -3.42
C ASP A 62 30.32 6.77 -4.56
N ALA A 63 30.87 5.56 -4.62
CA ALA A 63 30.54 4.52 -5.61
C ALA A 63 29.67 3.41 -5.02
N ALA A 64 29.36 3.49 -3.73
CA ALA A 64 28.61 2.50 -2.99
C ALA A 64 27.12 2.56 -3.29
N ASP A 65 26.48 1.41 -3.41
CA ASP A 65 25.01 1.35 -3.48
C ASP A 65 24.43 1.44 -2.05
N PRO A 66 23.69 2.53 -1.70
CA PRO A 66 22.99 2.62 -0.42
C PRO A 66 22.02 1.45 -0.20
N ILE A 67 21.42 0.93 -1.28
CA ILE A 67 20.42 -0.13 -1.16
C ILE A 67 21.06 -1.45 -0.76
N ALA A 68 22.21 -1.76 -1.34
CA ALA A 68 23.02 -2.91 -0.94
C ALA A 68 23.50 -2.81 0.53
N SER A 69 23.42 -1.61 1.12
CA SER A 69 23.83 -1.32 2.50
C SER A 69 22.64 -1.14 3.45
N GLY A 70 21.43 -1.55 3.06
CA GLY A 70 20.25 -1.58 3.93
C GLY A 70 19.27 -0.42 3.76
N VAL A 71 19.59 0.59 2.94
CA VAL A 71 18.59 1.62 2.58
C VAL A 71 17.52 0.99 1.70
N ARG A 72 16.26 1.01 2.14
CA ARG A 72 15.17 0.43 1.35
C ARG A 72 14.96 1.18 0.03
N ARG A 73 14.71 0.42 -1.04
CA ARG A 73 14.29 0.97 -2.33
C ARG A 73 12.96 1.66 -2.18
N THR A 74 12.79 2.76 -2.90
CA THR A 74 11.48 3.40 -3.04
C THR A 74 10.84 3.00 -4.35
N ARG A 75 9.61 3.43 -4.55
CA ARG A 75 8.98 3.38 -5.87
C ARG A 75 9.87 4.03 -6.93
N ARG A 76 9.84 3.48 -8.15
CA ARG A 76 10.47 4.06 -9.34
C ARG A 76 9.39 4.61 -10.26
N ILE A 77 9.53 5.86 -10.66
CA ILE A 77 8.64 6.53 -11.62
C ILE A 77 9.50 6.85 -12.85
N GLY A 78 9.15 6.26 -14.00
CA GLY A 78 9.93 6.39 -15.23
C GLY A 78 11.41 6.02 -15.05
N ASP A 79 12.30 6.92 -15.48
CA ASP A 79 13.76 6.74 -15.45
C ASP A 79 14.45 7.35 -14.22
N GLU A 80 13.69 7.79 -13.22
CA GLU A 80 14.24 8.40 -12.01
C GLU A 80 15.23 7.48 -11.24
N PRO A 81 16.15 8.07 -10.44
CA PRO A 81 17.01 7.33 -9.53
C PRO A 81 16.20 6.46 -8.54
N PRO A 82 16.76 5.35 -8.06
CA PRO A 82 16.04 4.40 -7.21
C PRO A 82 15.69 4.93 -5.81
N LEU A 83 16.25 6.08 -5.41
CA LEU A 83 15.94 6.78 -4.17
C LEU A 83 15.63 8.26 -4.48
N PRO A 84 14.67 8.88 -3.80
CA PRO A 84 14.44 10.32 -3.91
C PRO A 84 15.57 11.12 -3.24
N PRO A 85 15.65 12.43 -3.51
CA PRO A 85 16.46 13.37 -2.74
C PRO A 85 16.28 13.16 -1.24
N TYR A 86 17.37 13.31 -0.50
CA TYR A 86 17.30 13.19 0.96
C TYR A 86 16.66 14.45 1.54
N VAL A 87 15.60 14.27 2.33
CA VAL A 87 15.01 15.36 3.13
C VAL A 87 15.61 15.30 4.53
N ALA A 88 16.15 16.43 4.99
CA ALA A 88 16.87 16.50 6.25
C ALA A 88 15.97 16.23 7.46
N ARG A 89 16.48 15.46 8.41
CA ARG A 89 15.80 15.13 9.67
C ARG A 89 16.29 16.03 10.80
N ASP A 90 15.50 16.20 11.85
CA ASP A 90 15.86 17.07 12.98
C ASP A 90 17.16 16.61 13.68
N GLY A 91 17.40 15.30 13.68
CA GLY A 91 18.62 14.70 14.21
C GLY A 91 19.90 14.96 13.39
N ASP A 92 19.81 15.48 12.17
CA ASP A 92 20.95 15.60 11.26
C ASP A 92 22.04 16.54 11.78
N GLY A 93 21.66 17.59 12.51
CA GLY A 93 22.61 18.51 13.12
C GLY A 93 23.52 17.82 14.14
N VAL A 94 22.92 16.97 14.99
CA VAL A 94 23.65 16.19 16.00
C VAL A 94 24.47 15.08 15.31
N LEU A 95 23.86 14.39 14.35
CA LEU A 95 24.50 13.31 13.62
C LEU A 95 25.73 13.80 12.84
N LYS A 96 25.64 14.97 12.22
CA LYS A 96 26.76 15.67 11.56
C LYS A 96 27.96 15.83 12.49
N GLU A 97 27.75 16.35 13.69
CA GLU A 97 28.86 16.56 14.64
C GLU A 97 29.45 15.25 15.15
N ARG A 98 28.59 14.25 15.43
CA ARG A 98 29.02 12.93 15.87
C ARG A 98 29.83 12.20 14.80
N VAL A 99 29.42 12.22 13.54
CA VAL A 99 30.17 11.63 12.42
C VAL A 99 31.51 12.33 12.22
N ARG A 100 31.57 13.67 12.28
CA ARG A 100 32.82 14.43 12.15
C ARG A 100 33.79 14.18 13.30
N THR A 101 33.27 14.00 14.51
CA THR A 101 34.07 13.63 15.66
C THR A 101 34.61 12.21 15.52
N ALA A 102 33.75 11.24 15.19
CA ALA A 102 34.17 9.86 14.97
C ALA A 102 35.15 9.70 13.79
N ALA A 103 35.07 10.55 12.76
CA ALA A 103 36.04 10.56 11.66
C ALA A 103 37.45 10.98 12.11
N ARG A 104 37.58 11.75 13.19
CA ARG A 104 38.88 12.22 13.74
C ARG A 104 39.42 11.30 14.82
N SER A 105 38.55 10.77 15.68
CA SER A 105 38.94 10.00 16.87
C SER A 105 38.60 8.51 16.80
N GLY A 106 37.88 8.06 15.77
CA GLY A 106 37.15 6.79 15.81
C GLY A 106 35.99 6.84 16.82
N GLY A 107 35.31 5.72 17.00
CA GLY A 107 34.20 5.57 17.94
C GLY A 107 32.92 5.11 17.27
N LEU A 108 31.88 4.88 18.08
CA LEU A 108 30.56 4.42 17.65
C LEU A 108 29.60 5.61 17.55
N VAL A 109 29.02 5.79 16.37
CA VAL A 109 27.86 6.66 16.14
C VAL A 109 26.66 5.77 15.90
N LEU A 110 25.65 5.89 16.76
CA LEU A 110 24.45 5.06 16.72
C LEU A 110 23.23 5.91 16.40
N VAL A 111 22.42 5.45 15.44
CA VAL A 111 21.09 6.00 15.14
C VAL A 111 20.04 4.98 15.56
N THR A 112 19.10 5.39 16.41
CA THR A 112 17.98 4.56 16.88
C THR A 112 16.65 5.12 16.39
N GLY A 113 15.56 4.41 16.65
CA GLY A 113 14.24 4.73 16.16
C GLY A 113 13.38 3.51 15.88
N GLU A 114 12.07 3.74 15.83
CA GLU A 114 11.04 2.78 15.48
C GLU A 114 11.27 2.11 14.10
N PRO A 115 10.66 0.95 13.81
CA PRO A 115 10.67 0.36 12.48
C PRO A 115 10.26 1.39 11.41
N LEU A 116 11.01 1.42 10.30
CA LEU A 116 10.81 2.38 9.20
C LEU A 116 10.85 3.86 9.59
N SER A 117 11.53 4.27 10.66
CA SER A 117 11.75 5.70 10.94
C SER A 117 12.78 6.40 10.03
N GLY A 118 13.40 5.66 9.10
CA GLY A 118 14.40 6.20 8.16
C GLY A 118 15.84 6.21 8.68
N LYS A 119 16.15 5.41 9.71
CA LYS A 119 17.50 5.27 10.33
C LYS A 119 18.61 5.07 9.31
N SER A 120 18.54 4.02 8.50
CA SER A 120 19.59 3.66 7.54
C SER A 120 19.78 4.74 6.48
N ARG A 121 18.69 5.33 5.97
CA ARG A 121 18.75 6.44 5.00
C ARG A 121 19.40 7.69 5.59
N THR A 122 19.08 8.02 6.84
CA THR A 122 19.60 9.20 7.56
C THR A 122 21.06 9.03 7.94
N ALA A 123 21.44 7.88 8.49
CA ALA A 123 22.83 7.55 8.79
C ALA A 123 23.70 7.50 7.52
N TRP A 124 23.18 6.96 6.42
CA TRP A 124 23.85 6.98 5.12
C TRP A 124 24.06 8.40 4.57
N ALA A 125 23.02 9.25 4.64
CA ALA A 125 23.12 10.65 4.23
C ALA A 125 24.18 11.39 5.04
N ALA A 126 24.20 11.19 6.35
CA ALA A 126 25.20 11.80 7.22
C ALA A 126 26.63 11.35 6.89
N MET A 127 26.84 10.08 6.51
CA MET A 127 28.14 9.60 6.02
C MET A 127 28.55 10.32 4.74
N LEU A 128 27.69 10.36 3.73
CA LEU A 128 27.98 11.01 2.45
C LEU A 128 28.29 12.51 2.59
N THR A 129 27.58 13.20 3.48
CA THR A 129 27.76 14.65 3.68
C THR A 129 29.00 14.99 4.51
N ASN A 130 29.49 14.08 5.36
CA ASN A 130 30.52 14.39 6.36
C ASN A 130 31.83 13.61 6.22
N LEU A 131 31.87 12.58 5.38
CA LEU A 131 33.07 11.83 5.05
C LEU A 131 33.45 12.08 3.58
N PRO A 132 34.75 12.07 3.23
CA PRO A 132 35.14 12.13 1.82
C PRO A 132 34.55 10.96 1.04
N GLY A 133 34.10 11.18 -0.20
CA GLY A 133 33.59 10.12 -1.08
C GLY A 133 34.60 8.98 -1.32
N THR A 134 35.90 9.29 -1.27
CA THR A 134 37.00 8.31 -1.36
C THR A 134 37.14 7.39 -0.15
N THR A 135 36.38 7.60 0.93
CA THR A 135 36.43 6.76 2.13
C THR A 135 36.00 5.34 1.78
N ARG A 136 36.83 4.36 2.13
CA ARG A 136 36.55 2.93 1.98
C ARG A 136 35.58 2.50 3.07
N PHE A 137 34.49 1.84 2.71
CA PHE A 137 33.54 1.37 3.72
C PHE A 137 33.37 -0.15 3.70
N LEU A 138 33.23 -0.74 4.88
CA LEU A 138 32.91 -2.15 5.07
C LEU A 138 31.53 -2.26 5.72
N ALA A 139 30.63 -2.98 5.06
CA ALA A 139 29.33 -3.39 5.58
C ALA A 139 29.33 -4.92 5.77
N PRO A 140 29.77 -5.45 6.92
CA PRO A 140 29.74 -6.88 7.16
C PRO A 140 28.30 -7.38 7.34
N ALA A 141 27.99 -8.54 6.77
CA ALA A 141 26.71 -9.21 7.02
C ALA A 141 26.60 -9.65 8.49
N ALA A 142 25.37 -9.78 9.00
CA ALA A 142 25.12 -10.29 10.34
C ALA A 142 25.84 -11.63 10.57
N GLY A 143 26.47 -11.79 11.73
CA GLY A 143 27.27 -12.97 12.06
C GLY A 143 28.67 -13.05 11.44
N THR A 144 29.10 -12.07 10.63
CA THR A 144 30.48 -12.01 10.12
C THR A 144 31.49 -11.92 11.27
N ASN A 145 32.58 -12.69 11.20
CA ASN A 145 33.63 -12.66 12.20
C ASN A 145 34.53 -11.41 12.03
N LEU A 146 34.42 -10.46 12.96
CA LEU A 146 35.14 -9.18 12.92
C LEU A 146 36.49 -9.20 13.65
N ARG A 147 36.91 -10.34 14.24
CA ARG A 147 38.18 -10.41 15.00
C ARG A 147 39.42 -10.07 14.15
N GLY A 148 39.37 -10.36 12.85
CA GLY A 148 40.45 -10.05 11.91
C GLY A 148 40.52 -8.58 11.47
N LEU A 149 39.48 -7.79 11.76
CA LEU A 149 39.33 -6.42 11.26
C LEU A 149 40.50 -5.49 11.62
N PRO A 150 41.05 -5.50 12.86
CA PRO A 150 42.19 -4.65 13.19
C PRO A 150 43.45 -4.99 12.38
N ALA A 151 43.66 -6.26 12.01
CA ALA A 151 44.81 -6.65 11.21
C ALA A 151 44.70 -6.09 9.78
N VAL A 152 43.52 -6.20 9.17
CA VAL A 152 43.21 -5.64 7.85
C VAL A 152 43.38 -4.11 7.85
N LEU A 153 42.84 -3.44 8.87
CA LEU A 153 42.89 -1.98 8.99
C LEU A 153 44.29 -1.42 9.25
N ARG A 154 45.20 -2.18 9.88
CA ARG A 154 46.61 -1.75 10.02
C ARG A 154 47.33 -1.71 8.67
N GLY A 155 46.89 -2.53 7.71
CA GLY A 155 47.43 -2.59 6.35
C GLY A 155 46.81 -1.58 5.38
N ARG A 156 45.93 -0.68 5.82
CA ARG A 156 45.16 0.22 4.95
C ARG A 156 45.96 1.36 4.30
N GLY A 157 47.21 1.58 4.70
CA GLY A 157 47.99 2.73 4.25
C GLY A 157 47.31 4.07 4.62
N GLU A 158 47.15 4.94 3.63
CA GLU A 158 46.54 6.27 3.78
C GLU A 158 45.01 6.27 3.60
N ASP A 159 44.41 5.12 3.23
CA ASP A 159 42.99 5.02 2.99
C ASP A 159 42.19 5.31 4.26
N ARG A 160 41.25 6.27 4.16
CA ARG A 160 40.24 6.50 5.21
C ARG A 160 39.24 5.36 5.15
N CYS A 161 38.90 4.82 6.31
CA CYS A 161 37.99 3.70 6.45
C CYS A 161 36.81 4.06 7.36
N VAL A 162 35.64 3.47 7.09
CA VAL A 162 34.47 3.51 7.97
C VAL A 162 33.80 2.14 8.01
N ILE A 163 33.34 1.72 9.19
CA ILE A 163 32.58 0.47 9.36
C ILE A 163 31.11 0.83 9.45
N TRP A 164 30.29 0.24 8.59
CA TRP A 164 28.84 0.40 8.56
C TRP A 164 28.18 -0.85 9.13
N LEU A 165 27.38 -0.70 10.19
CA LEU A 165 26.66 -1.79 10.84
C LEU A 165 25.17 -1.45 10.87
N ASP A 166 24.46 -1.76 9.78
CA ASP A 166 23.00 -1.71 9.78
C ASP A 166 22.47 -2.85 10.66
N GLU A 167 21.52 -2.55 11.55
CA GLU A 167 21.00 -3.49 12.56
C GLU A 167 22.14 -4.10 13.42
N LEU A 168 22.83 -3.21 14.15
CA LEU A 168 24.01 -3.52 14.97
C LEU A 168 23.80 -4.74 15.89
N GLU A 169 22.60 -5.00 16.37
CA GLU A 169 22.24 -6.17 17.18
C GLU A 169 22.69 -7.51 16.54
N GLY A 170 22.61 -7.62 15.22
CA GLY A 170 23.06 -8.81 14.46
C GLY A 170 24.59 -8.95 14.38
N CYS A 171 25.31 -7.89 14.74
CA CYS A 171 26.76 -7.82 14.78
C CYS A 171 27.32 -7.78 16.22
N LEU A 172 26.50 -7.88 17.27
CA LEU A 172 26.97 -7.90 18.66
C LEU A 172 27.32 -9.32 19.15
N GLY A 173 28.46 -9.45 19.83
CA GLY A 173 28.87 -10.68 20.52
C GLY A 173 30.33 -11.04 20.29
N ASP A 174 30.73 -12.23 20.75
CA ASP A 174 32.15 -12.64 20.86
C ASP A 174 32.90 -12.70 19.53
N HIS A 175 32.18 -12.85 18.41
CA HIS A 175 32.74 -12.87 17.06
C HIS A 175 32.46 -11.57 16.28
N GLY A 176 31.62 -10.68 16.81
CA GLY A 176 31.24 -9.42 16.18
C GLY A 176 31.90 -8.22 16.85
N LEU A 177 31.15 -7.13 17.02
CA LEU A 177 31.59 -5.94 17.73
C LEU A 177 31.58 -6.20 19.24
N THR A 178 32.77 -6.10 19.83
CA THR A 178 33.01 -6.19 21.28
C THR A 178 33.60 -4.88 21.79
N PRO A 179 33.57 -4.60 23.10
CA PRO A 179 34.19 -3.38 23.65
C PRO A 179 35.69 -3.31 23.33
N ALA A 180 36.38 -4.45 23.35
CA ALA A 180 37.80 -4.54 23.00
C ALA A 180 38.04 -4.22 21.51
N LEU A 181 37.20 -4.74 20.60
CA LEU A 181 37.30 -4.41 19.18
C LEU A 181 36.99 -2.92 18.93
N LEU A 182 35.96 -2.37 19.58
CA LEU A 182 35.64 -0.95 19.46
C LEU A 182 36.79 -0.06 19.93
N ALA A 183 37.45 -0.40 21.04
CA ALA A 183 38.64 0.31 21.52
C ALA A 183 39.82 0.26 20.52
N GLU A 184 40.02 -0.88 19.85
CA GLU A 184 41.00 -0.99 18.77
C GLU A 184 40.65 -0.11 17.56
N LEU A 185 39.37 -0.05 17.18
CA LEU A 185 38.90 0.82 16.08
C LEU A 185 39.08 2.31 16.44
N VAL A 186 38.82 2.70 17.69
CA VAL A 186 39.12 4.04 18.21
C VAL A 186 40.61 4.35 18.11
N ARG A 187 41.49 3.44 18.53
CA ARG A 187 42.96 3.61 18.42
C ARG A 187 43.40 3.77 16.96
N LEU A 188 42.75 3.06 16.04
CA LEU A 188 42.97 3.16 14.61
C LEU A 188 42.23 4.34 13.95
N ARG A 189 41.51 5.17 14.71
CA ARG A 189 40.69 6.30 14.23
C ARG A 189 39.71 5.89 13.12
N VAL A 190 39.07 4.72 13.27
CA VAL A 190 38.06 4.23 12.34
C VAL A 190 36.67 4.42 12.97
N PRO A 191 35.81 5.27 12.39
CA PRO A 191 34.43 5.39 12.83
C PRO A 191 33.63 4.11 12.55
N VAL A 192 32.75 3.77 13.48
CA VAL A 192 31.68 2.79 13.30
C VAL A 192 30.37 3.57 13.26
N ILE A 193 29.67 3.51 12.14
CA ILE A 193 28.34 4.10 11.96
C ILE A 193 27.34 2.95 11.99
N ALA A 194 26.36 3.03 12.87
CA ALA A 194 25.45 1.93 13.13
C ALA A 194 24.00 2.39 13.25
N THR A 195 23.08 1.50 12.91
CA THR A 195 21.65 1.64 13.18
C THR A 195 21.19 0.54 14.13
N MET A 196 20.13 0.80 14.90
CA MET A 196 19.50 -0.17 15.78
C MET A 196 18.03 0.21 15.98
N SER A 197 17.15 -0.75 16.23
CA SER A 197 15.77 -0.43 16.67
C SER A 197 15.75 0.04 18.13
N ASP A 198 14.75 0.84 18.52
CA ASP A 198 14.62 1.26 19.94
C ASP A 198 14.44 0.05 20.87
N GLU A 199 13.63 -0.94 20.45
CA GLU A 199 13.44 -2.18 21.19
C GLU A 199 14.77 -2.94 21.39
N ALA A 200 15.57 -3.08 20.33
CA ALA A 200 16.88 -3.73 20.44
C ALA A 200 17.85 -2.92 21.31
N TYR A 201 17.84 -1.59 21.20
CA TYR A 201 18.68 -0.73 22.02
C TYR A 201 18.32 -0.87 23.50
N ASP A 202 17.04 -0.85 23.84
CA ASP A 202 16.53 -1.04 25.20
C ASP A 202 16.85 -2.41 25.77
N ALA A 203 16.64 -3.47 24.98
CA ALA A 203 16.93 -4.84 25.37
C ALA A 203 18.43 -5.06 25.67
N HIS A 204 19.32 -4.36 24.94
CA HIS A 204 20.76 -4.56 25.07
C HIS A 204 21.46 -3.56 26.02
N ARG A 205 20.93 -2.35 26.23
CA ARG A 205 21.63 -1.31 27.02
C ARG A 205 21.65 -1.57 28.54
N PHE A 206 20.66 -2.31 29.07
CA PHE A 206 20.53 -2.57 30.51
C PHE A 206 20.99 -3.98 30.97
N GLY A 207 21.60 -4.78 30.08
CA GLY A 207 22.02 -6.16 30.39
C GLY A 207 23.40 -6.30 31.04
N GLY A 208 23.64 -7.40 31.78
CA GLY A 208 24.97 -7.78 32.31
C GLY A 208 25.89 -8.50 31.31
N GLN A 209 25.44 -8.72 30.08
CA GLN A 209 26.18 -9.47 29.05
C GLN A 209 27.23 -8.59 28.34
N ALA A 210 28.24 -9.21 27.70
CA ALA A 210 29.29 -8.52 26.94
C ALA A 210 28.75 -7.56 25.86
N ARG A 211 27.54 -7.83 25.34
CA ARG A 211 26.82 -7.00 24.36
C ARG A 211 26.45 -5.61 24.91
N ALA A 212 26.00 -5.52 26.16
CA ALA A 212 25.60 -4.26 26.78
C ALA A 212 26.77 -3.29 26.93
N ARG A 213 27.97 -3.82 27.17
CA ARG A 213 29.19 -3.01 27.37
C ARG A 213 29.63 -2.22 26.14
N VAL A 214 29.21 -2.62 24.93
CA VAL A 214 29.48 -1.87 23.69
C VAL A 214 28.62 -0.59 23.65
N LEU A 215 27.43 -0.64 24.23
CA LEU A 215 26.45 0.46 24.23
C LEU A 215 26.60 1.39 25.44
N VAL A 216 27.44 1.05 26.41
CA VAL A 216 27.68 1.88 27.61
C VAL A 216 28.24 3.24 27.20
N GLY A 217 27.56 4.31 27.62
CA GLY A 217 27.96 5.69 27.32
C GLY A 217 27.67 6.14 25.88
N VAL A 218 27.02 5.30 25.07
CA VAL A 218 26.51 5.70 23.75
C VAL A 218 25.25 6.51 23.95
N ASP A 219 25.30 7.78 23.57
CA ASP A 219 24.14 8.64 23.40
C ASP A 219 23.69 8.50 21.92
N PRO A 220 22.57 7.80 21.62
CA PRO A 220 22.10 7.59 20.25
C PRO A 220 21.48 8.85 19.65
N VAL A 221 21.42 8.96 18.33
CA VAL A 221 20.55 9.94 17.65
C VAL A 221 19.23 9.23 17.39
N GLU A 222 18.20 9.57 18.15
CA GLU A 222 16.88 8.96 18.04
C GLU A 222 16.08 9.62 16.91
N LEU A 223 15.47 8.80 16.06
CA LEU A 223 14.59 9.24 14.99
C LEU A 223 13.18 8.71 15.21
N SER A 224 12.23 9.64 15.31
CA SER A 224 10.81 9.28 15.32
C SER A 224 10.33 8.86 13.93
N ARG A 225 9.37 7.94 13.90
CA ARG A 225 8.63 7.61 12.67
C ARG A 225 7.77 8.79 12.20
N ALA A 226 7.11 9.48 13.14
CA ALA A 226 6.31 10.66 12.85
C ALA A 226 7.20 11.88 12.60
N TRP A 227 6.98 12.55 11.48
CA TRP A 227 7.77 13.71 11.11
C TRP A 227 7.27 14.97 11.81
N THR A 228 8.21 15.76 12.32
CA THR A 228 7.88 17.05 12.96
C THR A 228 7.39 18.07 11.93
N LYS A 229 6.79 19.18 12.39
CA LYS A 229 6.37 20.27 11.50
C LYS A 229 7.54 20.85 10.70
N ASP A 230 8.72 20.91 11.29
CA ASP A 230 9.92 21.40 10.62
C ASP A 230 10.42 20.41 9.57
N GLU A 231 10.35 19.11 9.85
CA GLU A 231 10.62 18.04 8.87
C GLU A 231 9.62 18.07 7.71
N GLN A 232 8.33 18.26 8.00
CA GLN A 232 7.30 18.44 6.96
C GLN A 232 7.52 19.71 6.14
N GLY A 233 8.00 20.79 6.76
CA GLY A 233 8.41 22.00 6.05
C GLY A 233 9.53 21.74 5.03
N ARG A 234 10.54 20.95 5.42
CA ARG A 234 11.62 20.54 4.51
C ARG A 234 11.15 19.53 3.46
N LEU A 235 10.18 18.68 3.77
CA LEU A 235 9.54 17.80 2.78
C LEU A 235 8.81 18.62 1.71
N ARG A 236 8.09 19.67 2.13
CA ARG A 236 7.38 20.57 1.23
C ARG A 236 8.30 21.25 0.21
N GLU A 237 9.53 21.58 0.59
CA GLU A 237 10.53 22.16 -0.31
C GLU A 237 11.02 21.17 -1.39
N ALA A 238 10.78 19.87 -1.21
CA ALA A 238 11.28 18.80 -2.09
C ALA A 238 10.17 18.11 -2.93
N ILE A 239 8.95 18.66 -2.96
CA ILE A 239 7.79 18.06 -3.66
C ILE A 239 7.90 18.03 -5.19
N GLU A 240 8.96 18.62 -5.76
CA GLU A 240 9.29 18.48 -7.18
C GLU A 240 9.61 17.01 -7.54
N ASP A 241 10.13 16.22 -6.59
CA ASP A 241 10.17 14.76 -6.72
C ASP A 241 8.77 14.20 -6.47
N LEU A 242 8.20 13.54 -7.47
CA LEU A 242 6.81 13.04 -7.43
C LEU A 242 6.55 12.11 -6.24
N ARG A 243 7.55 11.33 -5.82
CA ARG A 243 7.41 10.42 -4.67
C ARG A 243 7.33 11.20 -3.37
N LEU A 244 8.11 12.26 -3.23
CA LEU A 244 8.06 13.15 -2.06
C LEU A 244 6.78 13.99 -2.05
N GLY A 245 6.31 14.43 -3.21
CA GLY A 245 5.01 15.07 -3.39
C GLY A 245 3.87 14.16 -2.93
N ASP A 246 3.82 12.92 -3.40
CA ASP A 246 2.79 11.96 -2.97
C ASP A 246 2.81 11.72 -1.46
N VAL A 247 3.99 11.60 -0.86
CA VAL A 247 4.08 11.43 0.59
C VAL A 247 3.57 12.68 1.33
N TYR A 248 3.93 13.87 0.88
CA TYR A 248 3.51 15.13 1.51
C TYR A 248 1.98 15.26 1.55
N TYR A 249 1.30 14.91 0.45
CA TYR A 249 -0.15 15.05 0.36
C TYR A 249 -0.92 13.90 1.01
N TRP A 250 -0.38 12.66 1.01
CA TRP A 250 -1.18 11.46 1.31
C TRP A 250 -0.70 10.62 2.50
N SER A 251 0.43 10.97 3.14
CA SER A 251 0.90 10.21 4.32
C SER A 251 0.51 10.81 5.67
N GLY A 252 -0.04 12.03 5.70
CA GLY A 252 -0.30 12.77 6.95
C GLY A 252 0.94 13.03 7.81
N GLY A 253 2.15 12.74 7.30
CA GLY A 253 3.43 12.91 8.00
C GLY A 253 3.74 11.88 9.08
N THR A 254 2.86 10.90 9.36
CA THR A 254 3.09 9.87 10.39
C THR A 254 3.86 8.66 9.89
N ASP A 255 3.78 8.37 8.60
CA ASP A 255 4.32 7.15 7.98
C ASP A 255 5.18 7.43 6.73
N THR A 256 5.80 8.62 6.65
CA THR A 256 6.58 9.11 5.48
C THR A 256 7.53 8.06 4.90
N ALA A 257 8.35 7.45 5.76
CA ALA A 257 9.34 6.46 5.32
C ALA A 257 8.72 5.10 4.99
N ALA A 258 7.61 4.71 5.64
CA ALA A 258 6.87 3.50 5.28
C ALA A 258 6.17 3.67 3.93
N PHE A 259 5.55 4.83 3.70
CA PHE A 259 4.94 5.17 2.40
C PHE A 259 5.95 5.03 1.26
N LEU A 260 7.15 5.60 1.42
CA LEU A 260 8.20 5.55 0.41
C LEU A 260 8.78 4.16 0.18
N ALA A 261 9.08 3.44 1.27
CA ALA A 261 9.89 2.22 1.22
C ALA A 261 9.07 0.93 1.13
N VAL A 262 7.87 0.91 1.71
CA VAL A 262 7.04 -0.30 1.82
C VAL A 262 5.95 -0.35 0.77
N GLY A 263 5.50 0.79 0.23
CA GLY A 263 4.50 0.84 -0.84
C GLY A 263 4.75 -0.12 -2.01
N PRO A 264 5.96 -0.15 -2.61
CA PRO A 264 6.27 -1.08 -3.70
C PRO A 264 6.20 -2.56 -3.29
N GLU A 265 6.64 -2.90 -2.07
CA GLU A 265 6.60 -4.27 -1.54
C GLU A 265 5.13 -4.71 -1.32
N LEU A 266 4.31 -3.83 -0.76
CA LEU A 266 2.88 -4.06 -0.56
C LEU A 266 2.13 -4.23 -1.88
N TRP A 267 2.44 -3.39 -2.87
CA TRP A 267 1.86 -3.51 -4.20
C TRP A 267 2.17 -4.87 -4.82
N ASP A 268 3.44 -5.28 -4.78
CA ASP A 268 3.87 -6.57 -5.35
C ASP A 268 3.22 -7.76 -4.64
N GLU A 269 3.09 -7.70 -3.31
CA GLU A 269 2.38 -8.70 -2.52
C GLU A 269 0.90 -8.77 -2.92
N TRP A 270 0.21 -7.63 -2.90
CA TRP A 270 -1.20 -7.52 -3.28
C TRP A 270 -1.44 -8.01 -4.71
N TRP A 271 -0.58 -7.63 -5.66
CA TRP A 271 -0.72 -8.05 -7.05
C TRP A 271 -0.61 -9.56 -7.18
N ARG A 272 0.35 -10.19 -6.51
CA ARG A 272 0.55 -11.65 -6.55
C ARG A 272 -0.54 -12.42 -5.83
N ALA A 273 -1.20 -11.81 -4.85
CA ALA A 273 -2.25 -12.44 -4.05
C ALA A 273 -3.49 -12.86 -4.86
N ARG A 274 -3.75 -12.24 -6.03
CA ARG A 274 -4.86 -12.61 -6.93
C ARG A 274 -4.83 -14.06 -7.43
N ARG A 275 -3.71 -14.78 -7.26
CA ARG A 275 -3.54 -16.16 -7.74
C ARG A 275 -4.44 -17.10 -6.94
N PRO A 276 -5.02 -18.14 -7.57
CA PRO A 276 -5.92 -19.07 -6.89
C PRO A 276 -5.31 -19.80 -5.68
N ASN A 277 -3.99 -19.96 -5.62
CA ASN A 277 -3.27 -20.63 -4.54
C ASN A 277 -2.63 -19.65 -3.53
N ALA A 278 -3.04 -18.38 -3.54
CA ALA A 278 -2.57 -17.34 -2.64
C ALA A 278 -3.73 -16.81 -1.79
N HIS A 279 -4.09 -15.53 -1.95
CA HIS A 279 -5.13 -14.83 -1.19
C HIS A 279 -6.07 -14.06 -2.14
N PRO A 280 -6.83 -14.75 -3.02
CA PRO A 280 -7.65 -14.09 -4.03
C PRO A 280 -8.78 -13.24 -3.43
N HIS A 281 -9.35 -13.64 -2.28
CA HIS A 281 -10.34 -12.84 -1.58
C HIS A 281 -9.68 -11.68 -0.84
N GLY A 282 -8.53 -11.92 -0.21
CA GLY A 282 -7.72 -10.84 0.39
C GLY A 282 -7.33 -9.77 -0.64
N HIS A 283 -6.91 -10.18 -1.83
CA HIS A 283 -6.63 -9.30 -2.96
C HIS A 283 -7.85 -8.44 -3.33
N LEU A 284 -9.03 -9.07 -3.42
CA LEU A 284 -10.28 -8.38 -3.77
C LEU A 284 -10.69 -7.36 -2.69
N LEU A 285 -10.59 -7.71 -1.41
CA LEU A 285 -10.89 -6.78 -0.31
C LEU A 285 -10.01 -5.53 -0.37
N VAL A 286 -8.71 -5.72 -0.59
CA VAL A 286 -7.77 -4.61 -0.75
C VAL A 286 -8.08 -3.80 -2.00
N ARG A 287 -8.45 -4.44 -3.11
CA ARG A 287 -8.87 -3.74 -4.35
C ARG A 287 -10.09 -2.86 -4.12
N VAL A 288 -11.12 -3.36 -3.46
CA VAL A 288 -12.34 -2.60 -3.13
C VAL A 288 -11.97 -1.37 -2.29
N ALA A 289 -11.14 -1.53 -1.26
CA ALA A 289 -10.69 -0.40 -0.43
C ALA A 289 -9.82 0.60 -1.20
N MET A 290 -8.97 0.13 -2.12
CA MET A 290 -8.18 0.99 -3.02
C MET A 290 -9.07 1.78 -3.97
N ASP A 291 -10.09 1.15 -4.54
CA ASP A 291 -11.01 1.80 -5.49
C ASP A 291 -11.95 2.77 -4.76
N LEU A 292 -12.38 2.48 -3.53
CA LEU A 292 -13.04 3.46 -2.65
C LEU A 292 -12.15 4.69 -2.42
N ALA A 293 -10.87 4.49 -2.11
CA ALA A 293 -9.91 5.59 -2.00
C ALA A 293 -9.79 6.38 -3.32
N ARG A 294 -9.83 5.71 -4.48
CA ARG A 294 -9.88 6.38 -5.80
C ARG A 294 -11.16 7.17 -6.04
N CYS A 295 -12.24 6.84 -5.34
CA CYS A 295 -13.46 7.62 -5.33
C CYS A 295 -13.41 8.85 -4.43
N GLY A 296 -12.27 9.22 -3.83
CA GLY A 296 -12.16 10.39 -2.94
C GLY A 296 -12.49 10.09 -1.47
N THR A 297 -12.37 8.82 -1.05
CA THR A 297 -12.63 8.38 0.34
C THR A 297 -11.38 7.82 1.02
N ASP A 298 -10.19 8.24 0.60
CA ASP A 298 -8.90 7.68 0.99
C ASP A 298 -8.57 7.81 2.49
N ASP A 299 -9.06 8.86 3.14
CA ASP A 299 -8.97 9.06 4.59
C ASP A 299 -10.19 8.52 5.37
N THR A 300 -11.17 7.92 4.67
CA THR A 300 -12.38 7.35 5.29
C THR A 300 -12.25 5.85 5.45
N ALA A 301 -12.22 5.38 6.70
CA ALA A 301 -12.32 3.95 6.99
C ALA A 301 -13.78 3.50 6.92
N VAL A 302 -14.01 2.37 6.25
CA VAL A 302 -15.35 1.78 6.07
C VAL A 302 -15.49 0.47 6.84
N PRO A 303 -16.70 0.11 7.31
CA PRO A 303 -16.93 -1.16 8.00
C PRO A 303 -16.55 -2.37 7.15
N SER A 304 -16.02 -3.43 7.78
CA SER A 304 -15.68 -4.67 7.06
C SER A 304 -16.89 -5.29 6.35
N SER A 305 -18.10 -5.11 6.89
CA SER A 305 -19.35 -5.55 6.27
C SER A 305 -19.62 -4.84 4.94
N LEU A 306 -19.32 -3.55 4.84
CA LEU A 306 -19.46 -2.80 3.60
C LEU A 306 -18.41 -3.26 2.57
N LEU A 307 -17.16 -3.47 2.98
CA LEU A 307 -16.15 -4.05 2.09
C LEU A 307 -16.59 -5.41 1.52
N ARG A 308 -17.20 -6.25 2.36
CA ARG A 308 -17.73 -7.57 1.97
C ARG A 308 -18.83 -7.45 0.91
N GLU A 309 -19.77 -6.52 1.11
CA GLU A 309 -20.85 -6.26 0.16
C GLU A 309 -20.30 -5.79 -1.19
N LEU A 310 -19.37 -4.85 -1.17
CA LEU A 310 -18.80 -4.23 -2.36
C LEU A 310 -17.92 -5.17 -3.18
N CYS A 311 -17.39 -6.26 -2.60
CA CYS A 311 -16.75 -7.33 -3.36
C CYS A 311 -17.65 -7.89 -4.47
N ALA A 312 -18.98 -7.87 -4.29
CA ALA A 312 -19.92 -8.37 -5.29
C ALA A 312 -19.93 -7.55 -6.59
N LEU A 313 -19.42 -6.30 -6.58
CA LEU A 313 -19.30 -5.46 -7.77
C LEU A 313 -18.20 -5.94 -8.74
N TYR A 314 -17.39 -6.92 -8.33
CA TYR A 314 -16.25 -7.47 -9.08
C TYR A 314 -16.49 -8.94 -9.40
N GLU A 315 -17.48 -9.24 -10.24
CA GLU A 315 -18.00 -10.60 -10.46
C GLU A 315 -16.91 -11.65 -10.76
N GLN A 316 -15.94 -11.32 -11.62
CA GLN A 316 -14.90 -12.26 -12.05
C GLN A 316 -13.94 -12.58 -10.89
N GLU A 317 -13.53 -11.56 -10.14
CA GLU A 317 -12.66 -11.70 -8.99
C GLU A 317 -13.37 -12.35 -7.81
N ALA A 318 -14.65 -12.01 -7.59
CA ALA A 318 -15.49 -12.62 -6.56
C ALA A 318 -15.65 -14.13 -6.80
N ALA A 319 -15.83 -14.56 -8.05
CA ALA A 319 -15.86 -15.97 -8.41
C ALA A 319 -14.51 -16.69 -8.12
N GLN A 320 -13.38 -16.02 -8.34
CA GLN A 320 -12.05 -16.56 -8.04
C GLN A 320 -11.74 -16.60 -6.54
N ALA A 321 -12.37 -15.72 -5.76
CA ALA A 321 -12.19 -15.57 -4.33
C ALA A 321 -12.96 -16.61 -3.47
N ALA A 322 -13.89 -17.36 -4.06
CA ALA A 322 -14.84 -18.22 -3.33
C ALA A 322 -14.20 -19.32 -2.45
N GLY A 323 -12.93 -19.68 -2.67
CA GLY A 323 -12.20 -20.69 -1.90
C GLY A 323 -11.58 -20.19 -0.59
N GLU A 324 -11.51 -18.87 -0.37
CA GLU A 324 -10.93 -18.24 0.82
C GLU A 324 -12.02 -17.58 1.68
N SER A 325 -12.03 -17.86 2.98
CA SER A 325 -12.99 -17.25 3.90
C SER A 325 -12.76 -15.75 4.03
N PHE A 326 -13.81 -14.99 4.32
CA PHE A 326 -13.66 -13.54 4.50
C PHE A 326 -12.75 -13.21 5.70
N GLU A 327 -12.84 -14.00 6.77
CA GLU A 327 -12.05 -13.81 7.98
C GLU A 327 -10.56 -14.03 7.73
N ASP A 328 -10.19 -15.07 6.97
CA ASP A 328 -8.81 -15.32 6.56
C ASP A 328 -8.30 -14.22 5.63
N ALA A 329 -9.14 -13.78 4.68
CA ALA A 329 -8.83 -12.71 3.76
C ALA A 329 -8.57 -11.38 4.48
N LEU A 330 -9.43 -11.01 5.44
CA LEU A 330 -9.27 -9.81 6.25
C LEU A 330 -8.05 -9.90 7.17
N ALA A 331 -7.82 -11.06 7.79
CA ALA A 331 -6.63 -11.29 8.62
C ALA A 331 -5.33 -11.15 7.81
N TRP A 332 -5.30 -11.67 6.58
CA TRP A 332 -4.17 -11.49 5.68
C TRP A 332 -4.00 -10.02 5.23
N ALA A 333 -5.10 -9.36 4.84
CA ALA A 333 -5.06 -7.99 4.35
C ALA A 333 -4.62 -6.99 5.45
N SER A 334 -5.11 -7.16 6.66
CA SER A 334 -4.80 -6.34 7.84
C SER A 334 -3.47 -6.69 8.53
N LYS A 335 -2.83 -7.81 8.18
CA LYS A 335 -1.58 -8.25 8.80
C LYS A 335 -0.50 -7.16 8.71
N VAL A 336 0.02 -6.76 9.86
CA VAL A 336 1.12 -5.79 9.93
C VAL A 336 2.40 -6.39 9.31
N ARG A 337 2.93 -5.69 8.31
CA ARG A 337 4.17 -6.00 7.61
C ARG A 337 5.26 -5.03 8.05
N HIS A 338 6.48 -5.54 8.18
CA HIS A 338 7.66 -4.80 8.65
C HIS A 338 7.45 -4.08 10.01
N GLY A 339 6.50 -4.56 10.83
CA GLY A 339 6.16 -3.95 12.12
C GLY A 339 5.45 -2.61 12.05
N VAL A 340 4.96 -2.18 10.88
CA VAL A 340 4.39 -0.83 10.70
C VAL A 340 2.97 -0.81 10.14
N THR A 341 2.71 -1.43 8.99
CA THR A 341 1.41 -1.29 8.31
C THR A 341 0.96 -2.57 7.61
N GLY A 342 -0.36 -2.74 7.46
CA GLY A 342 -0.96 -3.73 6.57
C GLY A 342 -1.30 -3.14 5.19
N LEU A 343 -1.91 -3.98 4.33
CA LEU A 343 -2.56 -3.51 3.09
C LEU A 343 -3.85 -2.75 3.42
N LEU A 344 -4.58 -3.25 4.42
CA LEU A 344 -5.66 -2.55 5.10
C LEU A 344 -5.17 -2.03 6.46
N VAL A 345 -5.53 -0.79 6.76
CA VAL A 345 -5.19 -0.09 8.00
C VAL A 345 -6.49 0.13 8.78
N PRO A 346 -6.51 -0.15 10.10
CA PRO A 346 -7.69 0.09 10.91
C PRO A 346 -8.02 1.58 10.99
N GLY A 347 -9.31 1.91 10.96
CA GLY A 347 -9.82 3.25 11.24
C GLY A 347 -9.97 3.53 12.74
N ALA A 348 -10.54 4.70 13.06
CA ALA A 348 -10.83 5.08 14.45
C ALA A 348 -11.96 4.24 15.06
N GLU A 349 -12.94 3.86 14.24
CA GLU A 349 -14.06 3.02 14.66
C GLU A 349 -13.70 1.53 14.67
N PRO A 350 -14.21 0.73 15.62
CA PRO A 350 -14.02 -0.71 15.61
C PRO A 350 -14.49 -1.35 14.30
N ASP A 351 -13.73 -2.32 13.80
CA ASP A 351 -14.03 -3.04 12.55
C ASP A 351 -14.18 -2.14 11.29
N SER A 352 -13.54 -0.97 11.32
CA SER A 352 -13.42 -0.09 10.15
C SER A 352 -12.02 -0.19 9.54
N TRP A 353 -11.96 -0.17 8.21
CA TRP A 353 -10.75 -0.40 7.45
C TRP A 353 -10.65 0.58 6.29
N ARG A 354 -9.43 1.04 6.01
CA ARG A 354 -9.07 1.79 4.80
C ARG A 354 -7.86 1.17 4.14
N CYS A 355 -7.63 1.50 2.88
CA CYS A 355 -6.41 1.09 2.19
C CYS A 355 -5.20 1.87 2.71
N PHE A 356 -4.02 1.24 2.78
CA PHE A 356 -2.78 1.98 3.01
C PHE A 356 -2.51 2.95 1.85
N ALA A 357 -2.28 4.23 2.16
CA ALA A 357 -2.33 5.33 1.20
C ALA A 357 -1.41 5.14 -0.03
N SER A 358 -0.24 4.50 0.13
CA SER A 358 0.66 4.27 -1.00
C SER A 358 0.07 3.36 -2.08
N LEU A 359 -0.78 2.40 -1.71
CA LEU A 359 -1.43 1.47 -2.67
C LEU A 359 -2.42 2.20 -3.56
N HIS A 360 -3.25 3.08 -2.97
CA HIS A 360 -4.16 3.94 -3.72
C HIS A 360 -3.38 4.82 -4.72
N ARG A 361 -2.31 5.49 -4.27
CA ARG A 361 -1.48 6.32 -5.15
C ARG A 361 -0.79 5.52 -6.24
N ASP A 362 -0.33 4.32 -5.93
CA ASP A 362 0.23 3.39 -6.91
C ASP A 362 -0.78 2.96 -7.98
N ALA A 363 -2.07 2.83 -7.63
CA ALA A 363 -3.12 2.53 -8.59
C ALA A 363 -3.43 3.72 -9.52
N VAL A 364 -3.57 4.94 -8.98
CA VAL A 364 -3.88 6.14 -9.77
C VAL A 364 -2.82 6.44 -10.83
N SER A 365 -1.57 6.17 -10.51
CA SER A 365 -0.42 6.51 -11.37
C SER A 365 -0.01 5.38 -12.32
N ARG A 366 -0.76 4.27 -12.35
CA ARG A 366 -0.54 3.14 -13.25
C ARG A 366 -1.57 3.13 -14.38
N PRO A 367 -1.15 3.25 -15.65
CA PRO A 367 -2.07 3.25 -16.79
C PRO A 367 -2.86 1.94 -16.96
N ASP A 368 -2.34 0.83 -16.43
CA ASP A 368 -2.94 -0.50 -16.50
C ASP A 368 -3.84 -0.84 -15.30
N ALA A 369 -4.05 0.09 -14.37
CA ALA A 369 -4.97 -0.10 -13.27
C ALA A 369 -6.41 -0.31 -13.80
N PRO A 370 -7.11 -1.38 -13.40
CA PRO A 370 -8.48 -1.60 -13.80
C PRO A 370 -9.38 -0.40 -13.45
N PRO A 371 -10.42 -0.11 -14.26
CA PRO A 371 -11.35 0.96 -13.93
C PRO A 371 -12.15 0.64 -12.67
N VAL A 372 -12.54 1.68 -11.96
CA VAL A 372 -13.44 1.58 -10.80
C VAL A 372 -14.85 1.19 -11.30
N PRO A 373 -15.52 0.19 -10.71
CA PRO A 373 -16.91 -0.13 -11.04
C PRO A 373 -17.83 1.08 -10.83
N LEU A 374 -18.73 1.33 -11.79
CA LEU A 374 -19.57 2.54 -11.79
C LEU A 374 -20.42 2.69 -10.52
N ASN A 375 -20.99 1.59 -10.02
CA ASN A 375 -21.80 1.62 -8.80
C ASN A 375 -20.97 1.92 -7.54
N LEU A 376 -19.65 1.68 -7.55
CA LEU A 376 -18.80 1.96 -6.40
C LEU A 376 -18.80 3.46 -6.06
N TRP A 377 -18.92 4.35 -7.06
CA TRP A 377 -19.00 5.79 -6.83
C TRP A 377 -20.22 6.20 -5.98
N LEU A 378 -21.37 5.56 -6.20
CA LEU A 378 -22.57 5.81 -5.41
C LEU A 378 -22.39 5.32 -3.96
N HIS A 379 -21.74 4.16 -3.78
CA HIS A 379 -21.41 3.64 -2.46
C HIS A 379 -20.36 4.49 -1.73
N ALA A 380 -19.38 5.03 -2.46
CA ALA A 380 -18.40 5.96 -1.91
C ALA A 380 -19.09 7.24 -1.40
N LEU A 381 -20.02 7.80 -2.18
CA LEU A 381 -20.79 8.99 -1.77
C LEU A 381 -21.64 8.73 -0.51
N GLU A 382 -22.21 7.54 -0.38
CA GLU A 382 -22.98 7.14 0.79
C GLU A 382 -22.09 6.90 2.01
N ALA A 383 -20.90 6.32 1.84
CA ALA A 383 -19.93 6.11 2.92
C ALA A 383 -19.50 7.42 3.59
N VAL A 384 -19.51 8.53 2.85
CA VAL A 384 -19.20 9.89 3.36
C VAL A 384 -20.44 10.76 3.55
N ARG A 385 -21.64 10.18 3.70
CA ARG A 385 -22.91 10.90 3.94
C ARG A 385 -22.81 12.01 5.00
N GLY A 386 -22.03 11.79 6.05
CA GLY A 386 -21.90 12.72 7.18
C GLY A 386 -20.98 13.91 6.94
N ASP A 387 -20.26 13.95 5.82
CA ASP A 387 -19.23 14.95 5.53
C ASP A 387 -19.48 15.61 4.17
N PRO A 388 -20.03 16.84 4.13
CA PRO A 388 -20.30 17.55 2.89
C PRO A 388 -19.07 17.80 2.01
N ASP A 389 -17.90 18.03 2.61
CA ASP A 389 -16.68 18.35 1.88
C ASP A 389 -16.16 17.09 1.16
N LEU A 390 -16.21 15.94 1.84
CA LEU A 390 -15.88 14.66 1.21
C LEU A 390 -16.90 14.25 0.13
N ARG A 391 -18.17 14.61 0.28
CA ARG A 391 -19.19 14.36 -0.76
C ARG A 391 -18.89 15.13 -2.04
N GLU A 392 -18.49 16.40 -1.92
CA GLU A 392 -18.06 17.20 -3.07
C GLU A 392 -16.81 16.60 -3.71
N LEU A 393 -15.83 16.17 -2.90
CA LEU A 393 -14.64 15.49 -3.40
C LEU A 393 -14.95 14.22 -4.20
N VAL A 394 -15.90 13.39 -3.75
CA VAL A 394 -16.33 12.20 -4.51
C VAL A 394 -16.88 12.58 -5.88
N VAL A 395 -17.68 13.65 -5.97
CA VAL A 395 -18.23 14.14 -7.25
C VAL A 395 -17.12 14.66 -8.15
N ASP A 396 -16.18 15.43 -7.63
CA ASP A 396 -15.03 15.96 -8.39
C ASP A 396 -14.15 14.83 -8.93
N CYS A 397 -13.85 13.83 -8.10
CA CYS A 397 -13.13 12.63 -8.51
C CYS A 397 -13.89 11.87 -9.60
N ALA A 398 -15.20 11.69 -9.44
CA ALA A 398 -16.04 11.01 -10.43
C ALA A 398 -16.04 11.77 -11.75
N GLN A 399 -16.20 13.09 -11.73
CA GLN A 399 -16.18 13.91 -12.93
C GLN A 399 -14.83 13.75 -13.67
N SER A 400 -13.71 13.93 -12.96
CA SER A 400 -12.38 13.86 -13.58
C SER A 400 -12.09 12.51 -14.27
N GLU A 401 -12.53 11.41 -13.66
CA GLU A 401 -12.31 10.05 -14.16
C GLU A 401 -13.34 9.62 -15.22
N LEU A 402 -14.62 9.93 -15.01
CA LEU A 402 -15.72 9.39 -15.80
C LEU A 402 -16.10 10.25 -17.01
N GLU A 403 -15.92 11.57 -16.95
CA GLU A 403 -16.35 12.49 -18.03
C GLU A 403 -15.69 12.11 -19.37
N ARG A 404 -14.42 11.73 -19.34
CA ARG A 404 -13.64 11.36 -20.54
C ARG A 404 -14.12 10.08 -21.22
N VAL A 405 -14.88 9.25 -20.52
CA VAL A 405 -15.37 7.96 -21.02
C VAL A 405 -16.89 7.91 -21.12
N ALA A 406 -17.58 9.04 -20.93
CA ALA A 406 -19.04 9.10 -20.92
C ALA A 406 -19.66 9.00 -22.32
N ASP A 407 -18.95 9.44 -23.36
CA ASP A 407 -19.45 9.47 -24.73
C ASP A 407 -19.92 8.09 -25.21
N GLY A 408 -21.21 7.99 -25.55
CA GLY A 408 -21.83 6.75 -26.01
C GLY A 408 -22.02 5.69 -24.93
N ARG A 409 -21.79 6.02 -23.65
CA ARG A 409 -21.93 5.13 -22.49
C ARG A 409 -23.00 5.65 -21.52
N PRO A 410 -24.29 5.32 -21.75
CA PRO A 410 -25.38 5.87 -20.95
C PRO A 410 -25.26 5.56 -19.46
N GLU A 411 -24.68 4.41 -19.09
CA GLU A 411 -24.47 4.02 -17.69
C GLU A 411 -23.54 4.99 -16.93
N VAL A 412 -22.59 5.62 -17.62
CA VAL A 412 -21.66 6.58 -17.03
C VAL A 412 -22.38 7.89 -16.73
N GLY A 413 -23.12 8.41 -17.72
CA GLY A 413 -23.91 9.63 -17.54
C GLY A 413 -25.00 9.48 -16.48
N LEU A 414 -25.58 8.29 -16.35
CA LEU A 414 -26.56 8.00 -15.28
C LEU A 414 -25.92 8.09 -13.89
N VAL A 415 -24.73 7.52 -13.70
CA VAL A 415 -24.02 7.60 -12.41
C VAL A 415 -23.61 9.03 -12.09
N LEU A 416 -23.05 9.78 -13.04
CA LEU A 416 -22.73 11.20 -12.84
C LEU A 416 -23.98 12.00 -12.48
N GLY A 417 -25.10 11.79 -13.18
CA GLY A 417 -26.38 12.42 -12.87
C GLY A 417 -26.84 12.16 -11.43
N ARG A 418 -26.80 10.90 -10.99
CA ARG A 418 -27.16 10.51 -9.61
C ARG A 418 -26.22 11.13 -8.56
N LEU A 419 -24.92 11.23 -8.84
CA LEU A 419 -23.95 11.86 -7.94
C LEU A 419 -24.23 13.37 -7.77
N TYR A 420 -24.50 14.07 -8.87
CA TYR A 420 -24.89 15.49 -8.83
C TYR A 420 -26.24 15.71 -8.15
N GLU A 421 -27.22 14.84 -8.41
CA GLU A 421 -28.53 14.90 -7.76
C GLU A 421 -28.40 14.73 -6.24
N ALA A 422 -27.64 13.73 -5.80
CA ALA A 422 -27.42 13.45 -4.38
C ALA A 422 -26.64 14.57 -3.66
N THR A 423 -25.89 15.41 -4.38
CA THR A 423 -25.20 16.58 -3.83
C THR A 423 -25.97 17.89 -4.01
N GLY A 424 -27.20 17.84 -4.53
CA GLY A 424 -28.07 19.01 -4.69
C GLY A 424 -27.74 19.88 -5.91
N GLN A 425 -26.88 19.41 -6.80
CA GLN A 425 -26.44 20.10 -8.00
C GLN A 425 -27.38 19.82 -9.19
N ALA A 426 -28.65 20.23 -9.04
CA ALA A 426 -29.75 19.84 -9.93
C ALA A 426 -29.52 20.13 -11.43
N GLN A 427 -28.86 21.25 -11.76
CA GLN A 427 -28.57 21.61 -13.15
C GLN A 427 -27.60 20.62 -13.80
N TYR A 428 -26.49 20.32 -13.12
CA TYR A 428 -25.51 19.35 -13.60
C TYR A 428 -26.10 17.93 -13.66
N ALA A 429 -26.94 17.57 -12.69
CA ALA A 429 -27.65 16.30 -12.70
C ALA A 429 -28.52 16.16 -13.96
N GLU A 430 -29.33 17.17 -14.26
CA GLU A 430 -30.20 17.17 -15.45
C GLU A 430 -29.40 17.07 -16.75
N ASP A 431 -28.29 17.79 -16.87
CA ASP A 431 -27.45 17.77 -18.06
C ASP A 431 -26.84 16.37 -18.29
N TRP A 432 -26.40 15.71 -17.22
CA TRP A 432 -25.87 14.34 -17.29
C TRP A 432 -26.95 13.28 -17.53
N PHE A 433 -28.14 13.43 -16.93
CA PHE A 433 -29.28 12.57 -17.23
C PHE A 433 -29.71 12.72 -18.69
N ARG A 434 -29.73 13.95 -19.24
CA ARG A 434 -30.02 14.18 -20.66
C ARG A 434 -28.95 13.54 -21.54
N HIS A 435 -27.67 13.73 -21.24
CA HIS A 435 -26.58 13.09 -21.95
C HIS A 435 -26.73 11.55 -21.98
N SER A 436 -27.05 10.94 -20.83
CA SER A 436 -27.32 9.50 -20.73
C SER A 436 -28.54 9.07 -21.55
N ALA A 437 -29.66 9.78 -21.46
CA ALA A 437 -30.88 9.49 -22.21
C ALA A 437 -30.67 9.61 -23.73
N ASP A 438 -29.93 10.62 -24.17
CA ASP A 438 -29.59 10.83 -25.58
C ASP A 438 -28.66 9.72 -26.10
N ALA A 439 -27.76 9.19 -25.26
CA ALA A 439 -26.94 8.01 -25.54
C ALA A 439 -27.72 6.67 -25.49
N GLY A 440 -29.02 6.68 -25.18
CA GLY A 440 -29.87 5.48 -25.15
C GLY A 440 -30.14 4.89 -23.77
N GLY A 441 -29.78 5.60 -22.69
CA GLY A 441 -30.08 5.19 -21.32
C GLY A 441 -31.58 5.19 -21.04
N VAL A 442 -32.13 4.00 -20.78
CA VAL A 442 -33.57 3.80 -20.52
C VAL A 442 -34.01 4.53 -19.25
N GLU A 443 -33.31 4.29 -18.14
CA GLU A 443 -33.63 4.90 -16.85
C GLU A 443 -33.51 6.43 -16.90
N ALA A 444 -32.41 6.93 -17.48
CA ALA A 444 -32.19 8.37 -17.63
C ALA A 444 -33.26 9.02 -18.51
N ALA A 445 -33.73 8.33 -19.57
CA ALA A 445 -34.86 8.82 -20.38
C ALA A 445 -36.15 8.92 -19.55
N GLY A 446 -36.42 7.96 -18.66
CA GLY A 446 -37.52 8.05 -17.70
C GLY A 446 -37.39 9.27 -16.77
N ILE A 447 -36.21 9.48 -16.20
CA ILE A 447 -35.91 10.64 -15.30
C ILE A 447 -36.10 11.97 -16.04
N VAL A 448 -35.51 12.12 -17.22
CA VAL A 448 -35.60 13.34 -18.03
C VAL A 448 -37.03 13.59 -18.50
N GLY A 449 -37.72 12.53 -18.96
CA GLY A 449 -39.10 12.60 -19.41
C GLY A 449 -40.04 13.11 -18.31
N ARG A 450 -39.90 12.60 -17.09
CA ARG A 450 -40.68 13.01 -15.92
C ARG A 450 -40.37 14.45 -15.50
N ALA A 451 -39.10 14.82 -15.45
CA ALA A 451 -38.68 16.20 -15.15
C ALA A 451 -39.21 17.22 -16.17
N LEU A 452 -39.31 16.84 -17.46
CA LEU A 452 -39.90 17.68 -18.51
C LEU A 452 -41.43 17.77 -18.37
N ALA A 453 -42.09 16.67 -18.02
CA ALA A 453 -43.54 16.65 -17.77
C ALA A 453 -43.92 17.57 -16.60
N ASP A 454 -43.17 17.52 -15.50
CA ASP A 454 -43.37 18.36 -14.31
C ASP A 454 -43.22 19.86 -14.63
N ARG A 455 -42.41 20.21 -15.64
CA ARG A 455 -42.22 21.58 -16.14
C ARG A 455 -43.24 21.99 -17.21
N GLY A 456 -44.20 21.12 -17.53
CA GLY A 456 -45.19 21.34 -18.59
C GLY A 456 -44.64 21.25 -20.01
N GLN A 457 -43.42 20.74 -20.19
CA GLN A 457 -42.80 20.54 -21.51
C GLN A 457 -43.26 19.20 -22.11
N VAL A 458 -44.57 19.12 -22.40
CA VAL A 458 -45.26 17.87 -22.76
C VAL A 458 -44.67 17.18 -24.00
N VAL A 459 -44.35 17.92 -25.07
CA VAL A 459 -43.86 17.31 -26.32
C VAL A 459 -42.50 16.64 -26.12
N PRO A 460 -41.45 17.31 -25.60
CA PRO A 460 -40.18 16.66 -25.26
C PRO A 460 -40.33 15.52 -24.25
N ALA A 461 -41.20 15.67 -23.25
CA ALA A 461 -41.44 14.65 -22.23
C ALA A 461 -41.93 13.32 -22.85
N ILE A 462 -42.92 13.40 -23.75
CA ILE A 462 -43.45 12.22 -24.47
C ILE A 462 -42.32 11.48 -25.19
N THR A 463 -41.43 12.18 -25.89
CA THR A 463 -40.34 11.54 -26.65
C THR A 463 -39.40 10.71 -25.75
N TYR A 464 -39.03 11.23 -24.58
CA TYR A 464 -38.18 10.50 -23.64
C TYR A 464 -38.93 9.36 -22.93
N LEU A 465 -40.16 9.61 -22.50
CA LEU A 465 -41.00 8.61 -21.83
C LEU A 465 -41.38 7.46 -22.77
N GLU A 466 -41.66 7.71 -24.06
CA GLU A 466 -41.90 6.69 -25.09
C GLU A 466 -40.70 5.74 -25.20
N ARG A 467 -39.48 6.30 -25.32
CA ARG A 467 -38.26 5.48 -25.41
C ARG A 467 -38.06 4.59 -24.18
N ALA A 468 -38.28 5.14 -22.98
CA ALA A 468 -38.14 4.38 -21.74
C ALA A 468 -39.24 3.30 -21.61
N ALA A 469 -40.48 3.66 -21.94
CA ALA A 469 -41.64 2.78 -21.91
C ALA A 469 -41.52 1.59 -22.88
N GLU A 470 -41.09 1.84 -24.12
CA GLU A 470 -40.85 0.82 -25.15
C GLU A 470 -39.72 -0.15 -24.73
N ALA A 471 -38.73 0.35 -23.98
CA ALA A 471 -37.66 -0.46 -23.41
C ALA A 471 -38.07 -1.24 -22.15
N GLY A 472 -39.34 -1.13 -21.71
CA GLY A 472 -39.91 -1.92 -20.63
C GLY A 472 -39.94 -1.23 -19.27
N ASP A 473 -39.54 0.04 -19.16
CA ASP A 473 -39.69 0.81 -17.92
C ASP A 473 -41.18 0.94 -17.56
N ALA A 474 -41.56 0.44 -16.39
CA ALA A 474 -42.95 0.41 -15.94
C ALA A 474 -43.43 1.79 -15.49
N ASP A 475 -42.57 2.54 -14.81
CA ASP A 475 -42.91 3.88 -14.32
C ASP A 475 -43.02 4.85 -15.48
N ALA A 476 -42.13 4.74 -16.49
CA ALA A 476 -42.24 5.54 -17.70
C ALA A 476 -43.50 5.22 -18.52
N ARG A 477 -43.94 3.94 -18.55
CA ARG A 477 -45.22 3.56 -19.17
C ARG A 477 -46.41 4.22 -18.49
N THR A 478 -46.42 4.22 -17.16
CA THR A 478 -47.49 4.87 -16.38
C THR A 478 -47.49 6.37 -16.63
N ASP A 479 -46.34 7.04 -16.52
CA ASP A 479 -46.23 8.47 -16.79
C ASP A 479 -46.64 8.84 -18.21
N LEU A 480 -46.19 8.07 -19.21
CA LEU A 480 -46.54 8.27 -20.59
C LEU A 480 -48.05 8.15 -20.81
N ALA A 481 -48.68 7.13 -20.24
CA ALA A 481 -50.13 6.91 -20.36
C ALA A 481 -50.92 8.10 -19.78
N LEU A 482 -50.54 8.57 -18.60
CA LEU A 482 -51.15 9.75 -17.98
C LEU A 482 -50.96 10.99 -18.86
N LEU A 483 -49.74 11.23 -19.34
CA LEU A 483 -49.41 12.40 -20.15
C LEU A 483 -50.12 12.41 -21.51
N LEU A 484 -50.26 11.25 -22.15
CA LEU A 484 -51.03 11.09 -23.39
C LEU A 484 -52.52 11.31 -23.16
N ALA A 485 -53.06 10.84 -22.04
CA ALA A 485 -54.46 11.06 -21.69
C ALA A 485 -54.75 12.54 -21.43
N ASP A 486 -53.90 13.23 -20.66
CA ASP A 486 -54.02 14.67 -20.43
C ASP A 486 -53.95 15.46 -21.75
N ARG A 487 -53.07 15.05 -22.67
CA ARG A 487 -52.97 15.65 -24.00
C ARG A 487 -54.23 15.40 -24.83
N ALA A 488 -54.82 14.21 -24.76
CA ALA A 488 -56.08 13.91 -25.43
C ALA A 488 -57.23 14.77 -24.87
N VAL A 489 -57.34 14.89 -23.55
CA VAL A 489 -58.31 15.80 -22.88
C VAL A 489 -58.13 17.23 -23.35
N TYR A 490 -56.90 17.75 -23.39
CA TYR A 490 -56.61 19.10 -23.85
C TYR A 490 -57.15 19.37 -25.26
N TRP A 491 -56.95 18.44 -26.20
CA TRP A 491 -57.45 18.59 -27.57
C TRP A 491 -58.97 18.44 -27.66
N LEU A 492 -59.57 17.56 -26.86
CA LEU A 492 -61.02 17.40 -26.80
C LEU A 492 -61.70 18.66 -26.24
N ASP A 493 -61.14 19.30 -25.21
CA ASP A 493 -61.65 20.57 -24.68
C ASP A 493 -61.62 21.66 -25.74
N ARG A 494 -60.51 21.79 -26.49
CA ARG A 494 -60.41 22.76 -27.60
C ARG A 494 -61.43 22.51 -28.71
N LEU A 495 -61.75 21.26 -28.98
CA LEU A 495 -62.77 20.89 -29.95
C LEU A 495 -64.18 21.22 -29.43
N GLY A 496 -64.45 20.98 -28.14
CA GLY A 496 -65.68 21.35 -27.46
C GLY A 496 -65.92 22.86 -27.42
N GLU A 497 -64.88 23.65 -27.15
CA GLU A 497 -64.90 25.12 -27.26
C GLU A 497 -65.32 25.60 -28.67
N SER A 498 -65.06 24.78 -29.69
CA SER A 498 -65.42 25.07 -31.09
C SER A 498 -66.83 24.60 -31.46
N GLY A 499 -67.61 24.07 -30.51
CA GLY A 499 -69.02 23.70 -30.67
C GLY A 499 -69.30 22.21 -30.89
N ASP A 500 -68.33 21.32 -30.68
CA ASP A 500 -68.55 19.86 -30.74
C ASP A 500 -69.01 19.31 -29.38
N GLU A 501 -70.30 19.05 -29.22
CA GLU A 501 -70.88 18.50 -27.98
C GLU A 501 -70.37 17.08 -27.64
N GLY A 502 -69.96 16.29 -28.65
CA GLY A 502 -69.44 14.94 -28.45
C GLY A 502 -68.04 14.94 -27.85
N ALA A 503 -67.22 15.94 -28.20
CA ALA A 503 -65.87 16.10 -27.67
C ALA A 503 -65.86 16.38 -26.16
N GLN A 504 -66.82 17.19 -25.67
CA GLN A 504 -66.92 17.50 -24.25
C GLN A 504 -67.24 16.24 -23.42
N GLY A 505 -68.19 15.42 -23.88
CA GLY A 505 -68.54 14.15 -23.22
C GLY A 505 -67.38 13.15 -23.22
N ALA A 506 -66.59 13.11 -24.30
CA ALA A 506 -65.40 12.26 -24.39
C ALA A 506 -64.29 12.72 -23.42
N ALA A 507 -64.07 14.03 -23.28
CA ALA A 507 -63.10 14.59 -22.33
C ALA A 507 -63.45 14.21 -20.88
N ASP A 508 -64.72 14.35 -20.50
CA ASP A 508 -65.19 14.00 -19.15
C ASP A 508 -65.05 12.50 -18.85
N MET A 509 -65.36 11.65 -19.84
CA MET A 509 -65.17 10.20 -19.71
C MET A 509 -63.69 9.82 -19.52
N LEU A 510 -62.79 10.43 -20.29
CA LEU A 510 -61.35 10.17 -20.17
C LEU A 510 -60.80 10.62 -18.81
N ARG A 511 -61.20 11.81 -18.34
CA ARG A 511 -60.82 12.30 -17.00
C ARG A 511 -61.29 11.37 -15.89
N ALA A 512 -62.50 10.84 -16.02
CA ALA A 512 -63.05 9.90 -15.03
C ALA A 512 -62.23 8.61 -14.97
N LEU A 513 -61.85 8.06 -16.13
CA LEU A 513 -61.03 6.84 -16.23
C LEU A 513 -59.62 7.02 -15.64
N VAL A 514 -58.98 8.16 -15.91
CA VAL A 514 -57.60 8.45 -15.48
C VAL A 514 -57.51 8.79 -13.98
N LYS A 515 -58.56 9.39 -13.39
CA LYS A 515 -58.60 9.74 -11.96
C LYS A 515 -59.04 8.61 -11.03
N THR A 516 -59.53 7.49 -11.55
CA THR A 516 -59.78 6.29 -10.74
C THR A 516 -58.45 5.71 -10.28
N PRO A 517 -58.20 5.53 -8.97
CA PRO A 517 -56.99 4.84 -8.51
C PRO A 517 -56.98 3.42 -9.09
N PRO A 518 -55.81 2.85 -9.42
CA PRO A 518 -55.74 1.48 -9.91
C PRO A 518 -56.34 0.56 -8.85
N ASP A 519 -57.30 -0.25 -9.30
CA ASP A 519 -57.89 -1.30 -8.48
C ASP A 519 -56.77 -2.27 -8.10
N THR A 520 -56.37 -2.28 -6.83
CA THR A 520 -55.47 -3.29 -6.28
C THR A 520 -56.21 -4.62 -6.30
N VAL A 521 -56.07 -5.39 -7.38
CA VAL A 521 -56.40 -6.81 -7.40
C VAL A 521 -55.10 -7.57 -7.22
N GLU A 522 -55.01 -8.28 -6.10
CA GLU A 522 -54.01 -9.30 -5.80
C GLU A 522 -53.91 -10.32 -6.95
N GLU A 523 -52.68 -10.64 -7.36
CA GLU A 523 -52.28 -12.01 -7.74
C GLU A 523 -50.77 -12.22 -7.55
#